data_AF-A0A7C1ZMV3-F1
#
_entry.id   AF-A0A7C1ZMV3-F1
#
_cell.length_a   1.000
_cell.length_b   1.000
_cell.length_c   1.000
_cell.angle_alpha   90.00
_cell.angle_beta   90.00
_cell.angle_gamma   90.00
#
_symmetry.space_group_name_H-M   'P 1'
#
loop_
_entity.id
_entity.type
_entity.pdbx_description
1 polymer ?
#
loop_
_entity_poly.entity_id
_entity_poly.type
_entity_poly.pdbx_seq_one_letter_code
_entity_poly.pdbx_strand_id
1 'polypeptide(L)'
;VYGWQLYLTLTDVDGKLLGQGILFALGIMFIILGNFLGKVRQNYFVGIKTPWTLNNEEVWQKTQRVGGWMMVIAGILLLIEAFFFQWAFSVMIGIIVLILIVPVVYSYVISRE
;
A
#
# COMPACT_ATOMS: atom_id res chain seq x y z
N VAL A 1 43.58 1.47 -3.98
CA VAL A 1 42.61 0.34 -3.87
C VAL A 1 41.47 0.69 -2.91
N TYR A 2 41.73 0.98 -1.62
CA TYR A 2 40.69 1.39 -0.66
C TYR A 2 39.90 2.66 -1.03
N GLY A 3 40.50 3.60 -1.78
CA GLY A 3 39.80 4.82 -2.22
C GLY A 3 38.67 4.58 -3.22
N TRP A 4 38.71 3.49 -4.01
CA TRP A 4 37.62 3.13 -4.92
C TRP A 4 36.47 2.46 -4.18
N GLN A 5 36.75 1.59 -3.20
CA GLN A 5 35.73 1.09 -2.27
C GLN A 5 35.08 2.23 -1.47
N LEU A 6 35.87 3.23 -1.03
CA LEU A 6 35.36 4.40 -0.32
C LEU A 6 34.50 5.29 -1.24
N TYR A 7 34.91 5.50 -2.49
CA TYR A 7 34.13 6.22 -3.49
C TYR A 7 32.80 5.51 -3.77
N LEU A 8 32.81 4.19 -3.98
CA LEU A 8 31.60 3.40 -4.17
C LEU A 8 30.68 3.41 -2.94
N THR A 9 31.20 3.36 -1.72
CA THR A 9 30.39 3.49 -0.50
C THR A 9 29.86 4.90 -0.29
N LEU A 10 30.61 5.95 -0.65
CA LEU A 10 30.14 7.34 -0.60
C LEU A 10 29.06 7.62 -1.66
N THR A 11 29.12 6.97 -2.84
CA THR A 11 28.09 7.09 -3.89
C THR A 11 26.89 6.16 -3.69
N ASP A 12 27.04 5.06 -2.93
CA ASP A 12 25.93 4.13 -2.57
C ASP A 12 24.99 4.75 -1.52
N VAL A 13 25.51 5.69 -0.71
CA VAL A 13 24.73 6.46 0.28
C VAL A 13 23.71 7.38 -0.39
N ASP A 14 23.96 7.84 -1.62
CA ASP A 14 23.03 8.74 -2.33
C ASP A 14 21.74 8.02 -2.76
N GLY A 15 21.82 6.76 -3.21
CA GLY A 15 20.63 6.01 -3.66
C GLY A 15 19.82 5.39 -2.52
N LYS A 16 20.49 4.94 -1.46
CA LYS A 16 19.86 4.17 -0.39
C LYS A 16 19.05 5.03 0.57
N LEU A 17 19.58 6.18 0.98
CA LEU A 17 18.87 7.12 1.85
C LEU A 17 17.67 7.75 1.13
N LEU A 18 17.84 8.08 -0.15
CA LEU A 18 16.74 8.54 -1.00
C LEU A 18 15.66 7.45 -1.14
N GLY A 19 16.05 6.20 -1.39
CA GLY A 19 15.12 5.06 -1.47
C GLY A 19 14.33 4.86 -0.18
N GLN A 20 15.00 4.83 0.98
CA GLN A 20 14.35 4.70 2.29
C GLN A 20 13.43 5.89 2.59
N GLY A 21 13.85 7.11 2.27
CA GLY A 21 13.02 8.31 2.43
C GLY A 21 11.74 8.25 1.59
N ILE A 22 11.84 7.77 0.34
CA ILE A 22 10.69 7.59 -0.55
C ILE A 22 9.75 6.50 0.00
N LEU A 23 10.27 5.35 0.41
CA LEU A 23 9.48 4.25 0.97
C LEU A 23 8.77 4.67 2.26
N PHE A 24 9.46 5.44 3.11
CA PHE A 24 8.90 6.01 4.33
C PHE A 24 7.74 6.97 4.04
N ALA A 25 7.94 7.91 3.12
CA ALA A 25 6.91 8.87 2.70
C ALA A 25 5.70 8.15 2.08
N LEU A 26 5.95 7.17 1.21
CA LEU A 26 4.89 6.34 0.63
C LEU A 26 4.14 5.56 1.71
N GLY A 27 4.83 4.90 2.65
CA GLY A 27 4.22 4.16 3.74
C GLY A 27 3.26 5.02 4.58
N ILE A 28 3.69 6.23 4.96
CA ILE A 28 2.84 7.21 5.65
C ILE A 28 1.65 7.61 4.78
N MET A 29 1.88 7.92 3.50
CA MET A 29 0.81 8.30 2.57
C MET A 29 -0.25 7.20 2.46
N PHE A 30 0.17 5.94 2.34
CA PHE A 30 -0.73 4.79 2.29
C PHE A 30 -1.55 4.64 3.58
N ILE A 31 -0.95 4.84 4.75
CA ILE A 31 -1.68 4.82 6.04
C ILE A 31 -2.74 5.93 6.10
N ILE A 32 -2.38 7.15 5.71
CA ILE A 32 -3.30 8.30 5.72
C ILE A 32 -4.45 8.06 4.76
N LEU A 33 -4.15 7.67 3.51
CA LEU A 33 -5.14 7.41 2.49
C LEU A 33 -6.04 6.22 2.86
N GLY A 34 -5.49 5.15 3.43
CA GLY A 34 -6.26 3.99 3.88
C GLY A 34 -7.25 4.34 5.00
N ASN A 35 -6.84 5.18 5.96
CA ASN A 35 -7.73 5.67 7.00
C ASN A 35 -8.84 6.58 6.42
N PHE A 36 -8.51 7.35 5.38
CA PHE A 36 -9.47 8.21 4.70
C PHE A 36 -10.48 7.41 3.86
N LEU A 37 -10.04 6.32 3.22
CA LEU A 37 -10.86 5.52 2.31
C LEU A 37 -12.14 5.00 2.98
N GLY A 38 -12.03 4.52 4.23
CA GLY A 38 -13.18 4.06 5.01
C GLY A 38 -14.20 5.14 5.38
N LYS A 39 -13.90 6.43 5.15
CA LYS A 39 -14.80 7.56 5.42
C LYS A 39 -15.38 8.16 4.13
N VAL A 40 -14.97 7.66 2.97
CA VAL A 40 -15.45 8.15 1.66
C VAL A 40 -16.90 7.72 1.48
N ARG A 41 -17.81 8.69 1.36
CA ARG A 41 -19.21 8.45 0.97
C ARG A 41 -19.28 7.97 -0.47
N GLN A 42 -20.36 7.27 -0.80
CA GLN A 42 -20.58 6.72 -2.13
C GLN A 42 -20.47 7.79 -3.23
N ASN A 43 -19.60 7.51 -4.19
CA ASN A 43 -19.15 8.47 -5.20
C ASN A 43 -18.80 7.74 -6.50
N TYR A 44 -19.12 8.38 -7.64
CA TYR A 44 -18.75 7.89 -8.96
C TYR A 44 -17.26 8.06 -9.30
N PHE A 45 -16.48 8.84 -8.54
CA PHE A 45 -15.08 9.16 -8.82
C PHE A 45 -14.07 8.36 -8.00
N VAL A 46 -14.27 8.14 -6.70
CA VAL A 46 -13.25 7.59 -5.77
C VAL A 46 -13.74 6.31 -5.08
N GLY A 47 -12.92 5.25 -5.06
CA GLY A 47 -13.16 4.01 -4.32
C GLY A 47 -13.26 2.75 -5.21
N ILE A 48 -13.42 1.59 -4.57
CA ILE A 48 -13.73 0.31 -5.25
C ILE A 48 -15.17 0.34 -5.78
N LYS A 49 -15.33 0.38 -7.11
CA LYS A 49 -16.62 0.50 -7.78
C LYS A 49 -16.97 -0.82 -8.47
N THR A 50 -17.96 -1.48 -7.93
CA THR A 50 -18.66 -2.59 -8.57
C THR A 50 -20.14 -2.22 -8.76
N PRO A 51 -20.84 -2.81 -9.76
CA PRO A 51 -22.24 -2.48 -10.04
C PRO A 51 -23.16 -2.57 -8.81
N TRP A 52 -22.87 -3.48 -7.87
CA TRP A 52 -23.62 -3.65 -6.63
C TRP A 52 -23.23 -2.64 -5.53
N THR A 53 -21.95 -2.24 -5.41
CA THR A 53 -21.54 -1.17 -4.47
C THR A 53 -22.10 0.20 -4.82
N LEU A 54 -22.41 0.45 -6.10
CA LEU A 54 -23.05 1.68 -6.56
C LEU A 54 -24.56 1.71 -6.31
N ASN A 55 -25.16 0.59 -5.89
CA ASN A 55 -26.59 0.50 -5.65
C ASN A 55 -26.93 0.35 -4.15
N ASN A 56 -25.94 0.12 -3.29
CA ASN A 56 -26.14 -0.09 -1.85
C ASN A 56 -25.01 0.56 -1.03
N GLU A 57 -25.36 1.59 -0.26
CA GLU A 57 -24.43 2.33 0.61
C GLU A 57 -23.84 1.44 1.72
N GLU A 58 -24.55 0.44 2.21
CA GLU A 58 -24.02 -0.48 3.23
C GLU A 58 -22.87 -1.33 2.67
N VAL A 59 -23.04 -1.84 1.44
CA VAL A 59 -22.01 -2.60 0.72
C VAL A 59 -20.83 -1.70 0.37
N TRP A 60 -21.10 -0.44 -0.02
CA TRP A 60 -20.07 0.57 -0.23
C TRP A 60 -19.21 0.77 1.03
N GLN A 61 -19.82 1.09 2.18
CA GLN A 61 -19.11 1.35 3.42
C GLN A 61 -18.27 0.14 3.87
N LYS A 62 -18.83 -1.08 3.78
CA LYS A 62 -18.09 -2.32 4.11
C LYS A 62 -16.87 -2.50 3.20
N THR A 63 -17.04 -2.30 1.89
CA THR A 63 -15.97 -2.49 0.90
C THR A 63 -14.85 -1.46 1.06
N GLN A 64 -15.18 -0.17 1.24
CA GLN A 64 -14.17 0.87 1.45
C GLN A 64 -13.46 0.73 2.79
N ARG A 65 -14.15 0.27 3.85
CA ARG A 65 -13.52 0.02 5.15
C ARG A 65 -12.48 -1.10 5.06
N VAL A 66 -12.78 -2.19 4.36
CA VAL A 66 -11.80 -3.27 4.15
C VAL A 66 -10.67 -2.84 3.22
N GLY A 67 -10.98 -2.17 2.11
CA GLY A 67 -9.94 -1.59 1.24
C GLY A 67 -9.01 -0.63 1.98
N GLY A 68 -9.57 0.19 2.88
CA GLY A 68 -8.83 1.12 3.72
C GLY A 68 -7.92 0.41 4.72
N TRP A 69 -8.41 -0.64 5.37
CA TRP A 69 -7.60 -1.47 6.27
C TRP A 69 -6.44 -2.14 5.54
N MET A 70 -6.67 -2.70 4.34
CA MET A 70 -5.61 -3.28 3.52
C MET A 70 -4.55 -2.25 3.13
N MET A 71 -4.97 -1.02 2.79
CA MET A 71 -4.08 0.08 2.45
C MET A 71 -3.23 0.54 3.64
N VAL A 72 -3.80 0.56 4.86
CA VAL A 72 -3.05 0.83 6.10
C VAL A 72 -2.02 -0.27 6.37
N ILE A 73 -2.40 -1.55 6.23
CA ILE A 73 -1.48 -2.69 6.40
C ILE A 73 -0.32 -2.60 5.40
N ALA A 74 -0.60 -2.22 4.15
CA ALA A 74 0.42 -1.99 3.13
C ALA A 74 1.43 -0.92 3.54
N GLY A 75 0.94 0.21 4.02
CA GLY A 75 1.80 1.30 4.46
C GLY A 75 2.66 0.91 5.66
N ILE A 76 2.11 0.15 6.62
CA ILE A 76 2.88 -0.37 7.76
C ILE A 76 4.00 -1.32 7.29
N LEU A 77 3.71 -2.20 6.34
CA LEU A 77 4.72 -3.11 5.78
C LEU A 77 5.83 -2.35 5.05
N LEU A 78 5.51 -1.30 4.30
CA LEU A 78 6.50 -0.42 3.67
C LEU A 78 7.37 0.32 4.70
N LEU A 79 6.79 0.77 5.81
CA LEU A 79 7.56 1.39 6.90
C LEU A 79 8.52 0.39 7.56
N ILE A 80 8.07 -0.84 7.79
CA ILE A 80 8.90 -1.91 8.36
C ILE A 80 10.05 -2.27 7.41
N GLU A 81 9.76 -2.36 6.10
CA GLU A 81 10.76 -2.63 5.06
C GLU A 81 11.82 -1.53 4.99
N ALA A 82 11.42 -0.25 5.00
CA ALA A 82 12.34 0.88 4.97
C ALA A 82 13.41 0.85 6.09
N PHE A 83 13.06 0.39 7.30
CA PHE A 83 13.95 0.40 8.47
C PHE A 83 14.58 -0.94 8.83
N PHE A 84 13.82 -2.04 8.80
CA PHE A 84 14.25 -3.32 9.37
C PHE A 84 14.73 -4.32 8.32
N PHE A 85 14.26 -4.18 7.09
CA PHE A 85 14.21 -5.31 6.17
C PHE A 85 14.62 -4.90 4.77
N GLN A 86 15.82 -5.27 4.34
CA GLN A 86 16.29 -5.08 2.96
C GLN A 86 15.72 -6.20 2.07
N TRP A 87 14.40 -6.30 1.98
CA TRP A 87 13.75 -7.38 1.23
C TRP A 87 14.11 -7.27 -0.25
N ALA A 88 14.28 -8.42 -0.90
CA ALA A 88 14.48 -8.43 -2.35
C ALA A 88 13.25 -7.81 -3.02
N PHE A 89 13.48 -7.00 -4.05
CA PHE A 89 12.42 -6.28 -4.79
C PHE A 89 11.25 -7.20 -5.21
N SER A 90 11.53 -8.45 -5.55
CA SER A 90 10.53 -9.48 -5.88
C SER A 90 9.54 -9.77 -4.73
N VAL A 91 9.99 -9.74 -3.48
CA VAL A 91 9.15 -9.95 -2.30
C VAL A 91 8.24 -8.75 -2.07
N MET A 92 8.75 -7.53 -2.30
CA MET A 92 7.95 -6.30 -2.22
C MET A 92 6.82 -6.32 -3.25
N ILE A 93 7.10 -6.69 -4.51
CA ILE A 93 6.08 -6.87 -5.54
C ILE A 93 5.04 -7.91 -5.10
N GLY A 94 5.48 -9.05 -4.53
CA GLY A 94 4.57 -10.08 -4.02
C GLY A 94 3.59 -9.58 -2.97
N ILE A 95 4.07 -8.77 -2.01
CA ILE A 95 3.21 -8.16 -0.98
C ILE A 95 2.21 -7.18 -1.61
N ILE A 96 2.66 -6.30 -2.50
CA ILE A 96 1.79 -5.31 -3.14
C ILE A 96 0.68 -6.03 -3.92
N VAL A 97 1.04 -7.07 -4.68
CA VAL A 97 0.08 -7.89 -5.43
C VAL A 97 -0.92 -8.57 -4.49
N LEU A 98 -0.47 -9.16 -3.38
CA LEU A 98 -1.36 -9.76 -2.38
C LEU A 98 -2.32 -8.73 -1.79
N ILE A 99 -1.83 -7.55 -1.43
CA ILE A 99 -2.64 -6.46 -0.87
C ILE A 99 -3.67 -5.93 -1.85
N LEU A 100 -3.40 -5.97 -3.15
CA LEU A 100 -4.37 -5.61 -4.19
C LEU A 100 -5.39 -6.72 -4.44
N ILE A 101 -4.95 -7.98 -4.43
CA ILE A 101 -5.82 -9.15 -4.71
C ILE A 101 -6.80 -9.38 -3.56
N VAL A 102 -6.37 -9.28 -2.29
CA VAL A 102 -7.22 -9.56 -1.13
C VAL A 102 -8.51 -8.73 -1.08
N PRO A 103 -8.51 -7.39 -1.22
CA PRO A 103 -9.74 -6.59 -1.20
C PRO A 103 -10.61 -6.84 -2.44
N VAL A 104 -10.03 -7.21 -3.58
CA VAL A 104 -10.79 -7.61 -4.77
C VAL A 104 -11.51 -8.93 -4.53
N VAL A 105 -10.82 -9.93 -3.99
CA VAL A 105 -11.42 -11.23 -3.62
C VAL A 105 -12.46 -11.05 -2.52
N TYR A 106 -12.18 -10.23 -1.51
CA TYR A 106 -13.12 -9.93 -0.43
C TYR A 106 -14.38 -9.23 -0.94
N SER A 107 -14.24 -8.27 -1.87
CA SER A 107 -15.38 -7.62 -2.53
C SER A 107 -16.24 -8.63 -3.31
N TYR A 108 -15.61 -9.61 -3.95
CA TYR A 108 -16.31 -10.69 -4.66
C TYR A 108 -17.08 -11.62 -3.71
N VAL A 109 -16.51 -11.99 -2.57
CA VAL A 109 -17.18 -12.85 -1.57
C VAL A 109 -18.39 -12.14 -0.97
N ILE A 110 -18.25 -10.88 -0.53
CA ILE A 110 -19.37 -10.09 0.00
C ILE A 110 -20.46 -9.85 -1.04
N SER A 111 -20.11 -9.77 -2.33
CA SER A 111 -21.10 -9.55 -3.39
C SER A 111 -21.99 -10.75 -3.69
N ARG A 112 -21.61 -11.93 -3.20
CA ARG A 112 -22.28 -13.20 -3.47
C ARG A 112 -23.11 -13.71 -2.30
N GLU A 113 -22.99 -13.08 -1.13
CA GLU A 113 -23.92 -13.23 0.00
C GLU A 113 -25.12 -12.29 -0.17
#